data_AF-A0A7C5U4R9-F1
#
_entry.id   AF-A0A7C5U4R9-F1
#
_cell.length_a   1.000
_cell.length_b   1.000
_cell.length_c   1.000
_cell.angle_alpha   90.00
_cell.angle_beta   90.00
_cell.angle_gamma   90.00
#
_symmetry.space_group_name_H-M   'P 1'
#
loop_
_entity.id
_entity.type
_entity.pdbx_description
1 polymer ?
#
loop_
_entity_poly.entity_id
_entity_poly.type
_entity_poly.pdbx_seq_one_letter_code
_entity_poly.pdbx_strand_id
1 'polypeptide(L)'
;MVQYLKKDTVYFLIRWRWTYLATYEINDPNANLNRDFSGLQKNLLDKGFVRLVDMMGDDYSAVKAARVSYGQGLKTPERDKALIMYLMEHGHETPFEHIVFTFHVKTPLFVARQWFRHRIGSFNEISQRYTEIKEEEFYIPSNIRVNVPEDRQKAVQIEDEQLLEKVRSKMEGIFEESYRVYKDLLDMGVARELARVVLPLATYTQFYWTVNARSLMNFLSLRADSHAQWEIQQYALAIAEIFEKTCPWTYEAFVKYAYRGDML
;
A
#
# COMPACT_ATOMS: atom_id res chain seq x y z
N MET A 1 52.96 -29.07 28.22
CA MET A 1 52.46 -29.94 29.31
C MET A 1 51.16 -29.29 29.77
N VAL A 2 49.94 -29.80 29.61
CA VAL A 2 49.37 -31.16 29.73
C VAL A 2 48.00 -31.09 28.99
N GLN A 3 47.85 -31.82 27.89
CA GLN A 3 46.97 -32.99 27.66
C GLN A 3 45.61 -32.69 27.00
N TYR A 4 45.46 -33.30 25.83
CA TYR A 4 44.21 -33.57 25.14
C TYR A 4 43.33 -34.53 25.96
N LEU A 5 42.04 -34.22 26.09
CA LEU A 5 41.02 -35.20 26.42
C LEU A 5 39.96 -35.21 25.31
N LYS A 6 39.98 -36.28 24.52
CA LYS A 6 38.87 -36.69 23.66
C LYS A 6 37.67 -37.04 24.54
N LYS A 7 36.49 -36.55 24.18
CA LYS A 7 35.22 -37.18 24.57
C LYS A 7 34.31 -37.25 23.35
N ASP A 8 33.87 -38.47 23.10
CA ASP A 8 32.99 -38.89 22.03
C ASP A 8 31.63 -38.21 22.16
N THR A 9 31.25 -37.43 21.14
CA THR A 9 29.88 -36.93 21.00
C THR A 9 29.20 -37.76 19.91
N VAL A 10 28.30 -38.64 20.36
CA VAL A 10 27.39 -39.40 19.50
C VAL A 10 26.35 -38.44 18.93
N TYR A 11 26.38 -38.21 17.61
CA TYR A 11 25.31 -37.50 16.92
C TYR A 11 24.08 -38.40 16.82
N PHE A 12 23.00 -38.05 17.53
CA PHE A 12 21.67 -38.60 17.25
C PHE A 12 21.15 -37.98 15.94
N LEU A 13 21.21 -38.77 14.86
CA LEU A 13 20.50 -38.46 13.61
C LEU A 13 18.99 -38.65 13.85
N ILE A 14 18.26 -37.55 14.05
CA ILE A 14 16.81 -37.55 13.97
C ILE A 14 16.43 -37.72 12.50
N ARG A 15 16.16 -38.98 12.12
CA ARG A 15 15.65 -39.35 10.80
C ARG A 15 14.16 -39.01 10.76
N TRP A 16 13.80 -37.85 10.21
CA TRP A 16 12.41 -37.56 9.85
C TRP A 16 12.01 -38.45 8.68
N ARG A 17 11.28 -39.52 8.98
CA ARG A 17 10.72 -40.45 7.99
C ARG A 17 9.40 -39.84 7.51
N TRP A 18 9.45 -39.10 6.40
CA TRP A 18 8.25 -38.68 5.68
C TRP A 18 7.62 -39.92 5.04
N THR A 19 6.62 -40.50 5.70
CA THR A 19 5.69 -41.42 5.05
C THR A 19 4.80 -40.61 4.11
N TYR A 20 4.86 -40.94 2.82
CA TYR A 20 4.00 -40.42 1.75
C TYR A 20 2.53 -40.37 2.20
N LEU A 21 2.03 -39.16 2.48
CA LEU A 21 0.62 -38.82 2.33
C LEU A 21 0.50 -38.24 0.92
N ALA A 22 -0.40 -38.83 0.13
CA ALA A 22 -0.64 -38.48 -1.26
C ALA A 22 -0.69 -36.96 -1.45
N THR A 23 0.31 -36.42 -2.14
CA THR A 23 0.29 -35.06 -2.67
C THR A 23 -0.76 -35.03 -3.77
N TYR A 24 -1.96 -34.54 -3.44
CA TYR A 24 -2.81 -33.93 -4.45
C TYR A 24 -2.05 -32.69 -4.95
N GLU A 25 -1.28 -32.86 -6.02
CA GLU A 25 -0.74 -31.73 -6.77
C GLU A 25 -1.94 -30.94 -7.31
N ILE A 26 -2.14 -29.75 -6.75
CA ILE A 26 -3.05 -28.75 -7.32
C ILE A 26 -2.41 -28.35 -8.64
N ASN A 27 -2.89 -28.95 -9.73
CA ASN A 27 -2.52 -28.59 -11.08
C ASN A 27 -3.09 -27.18 -11.34
N ASP A 28 -2.28 -26.14 -11.13
CA ASP A 28 -2.64 -24.75 -11.43
C ASP A 28 -1.99 -24.35 -12.75
N PRO A 29 -2.67 -24.53 -13.90
CA PRO A 29 -2.16 -24.15 -15.21
C PRO A 29 -1.97 -22.63 -15.38
N ASN A 30 -2.36 -21.82 -14.38
CA ASN A 30 -2.30 -20.35 -14.40
C ASN A 30 -1.29 -19.76 -13.41
N ALA A 31 -0.36 -20.56 -12.85
CA ALA A 31 0.76 -20.05 -12.06
C ALA A 31 1.70 -19.21 -12.95
N ASN A 32 1.27 -17.97 -13.22
CA ASN A 32 1.90 -17.00 -14.10
C ASN A 32 3.18 -16.47 -13.44
N LEU A 33 4.30 -17.17 -13.65
CA LEU A 33 5.63 -16.79 -13.16
C LEU A 33 6.22 -15.54 -13.84
N ASN A 34 5.49 -14.85 -14.74
CA ASN A 34 5.92 -13.62 -15.40
C ASN A 34 4.73 -12.64 -15.57
N ARG A 35 4.20 -12.07 -14.49
CA ARG A 35 3.25 -10.96 -14.59
C ARG A 35 4.04 -9.65 -14.78
N ASP A 36 3.92 -9.04 -15.94
CA ASP A 36 4.46 -7.70 -16.19
C ASP A 36 3.50 -6.63 -15.64
N PHE A 37 3.92 -5.95 -14.58
CA PHE A 37 3.17 -4.86 -13.96
C PHE A 37 3.67 -3.46 -14.38
N SER A 38 4.59 -3.37 -15.35
CA SER A 38 5.18 -2.10 -15.78
C SER A 38 4.13 -1.06 -16.23
N GLY A 39 3.00 -1.51 -16.78
CA GLY A 39 1.85 -0.67 -17.16
C GLY A 39 0.92 -0.25 -16.02
N LEU A 40 1.14 -0.71 -14.78
CA LEU A 40 0.32 -0.42 -13.61
C LEU A 40 1.00 0.58 -12.66
N GLN A 41 1.48 1.69 -13.24
CA GLN A 41 1.90 2.88 -12.52
C GLN A 41 0.93 4.03 -12.77
N LYS A 42 0.66 4.81 -11.72
CA LYS A 42 -0.12 6.04 -11.76
C LYS A 42 0.70 7.15 -11.11
N ASN A 43 0.95 8.22 -11.84
CA ASN A 43 1.53 9.45 -11.28
C ASN A 43 0.41 10.24 -10.60
N LEU A 44 0.70 10.81 -9.43
CA LEU A 44 -0.27 11.39 -8.52
C LEU A 44 0.26 12.69 -7.92
N LEU A 45 -0.64 13.62 -7.62
CA LEU A 45 -0.28 14.96 -7.17
C LEU A 45 0.72 15.60 -8.17
N ASP A 46 1.66 16.40 -7.69
CA ASP A 46 2.69 17.03 -8.51
C ASP A 46 3.91 16.13 -8.78
N LYS A 47 4.30 15.25 -7.83
CA LYS A 47 5.54 14.45 -7.91
C LYS A 47 5.41 13.02 -7.37
N GLY A 48 4.21 12.61 -6.97
CA GLY A 48 3.94 11.31 -6.36
C GLY A 48 3.61 10.22 -7.38
N PHE A 49 3.56 8.97 -6.90
CA PHE A 49 3.06 7.85 -7.68
C PHE A 49 2.63 6.67 -6.81
N VAL A 50 1.84 5.78 -7.41
CA VAL A 50 1.67 4.38 -6.98
C VAL A 50 2.02 3.47 -8.14
N ARG A 51 2.75 2.40 -7.87
CA ARG A 51 3.03 1.33 -8.84
C ARG A 51 2.83 -0.04 -8.21
N LEU A 52 2.16 -0.95 -8.90
CA LEU A 52 2.14 -2.36 -8.51
C LEU A 52 3.49 -2.99 -8.82
N VAL A 53 4.14 -3.57 -7.81
CA VAL A 53 5.46 -4.19 -7.91
C VAL A 53 5.34 -5.69 -8.07
N ASP A 54 4.48 -6.30 -7.26
CA ASP A 54 4.24 -7.73 -7.24
C ASP A 54 2.84 -8.04 -6.74
N MET A 55 2.34 -9.22 -7.09
CA MET A 55 1.05 -9.72 -6.64
C MET A 55 1.05 -11.25 -6.56
N MET A 56 0.60 -11.77 -5.42
CA MET A 56 0.31 -13.18 -5.22
C MET A 56 -1.19 -13.43 -5.31
N GLY A 57 -1.58 -14.37 -6.16
CA GLY A 57 -2.98 -14.77 -6.34
C GLY A 57 -3.78 -13.85 -7.26
N ASP A 58 -5.09 -14.04 -7.23
CA ASP A 58 -6.13 -13.40 -8.06
C ASP A 58 -7.52 -13.83 -7.56
N ASP A 59 -8.59 -13.49 -8.28
CA ASP A 59 -9.97 -13.90 -7.95
C ASP A 59 -10.11 -15.42 -7.70
N TYR A 60 -9.43 -16.25 -8.49
CA TYR A 60 -9.46 -17.71 -8.33
C TYR A 60 -8.79 -18.17 -7.05
N SER A 61 -7.84 -17.40 -6.51
CA SER A 61 -7.18 -17.71 -5.25
C SER A 61 -8.14 -17.63 -4.07
N ALA A 62 -9.04 -16.64 -4.06
CA ALA A 62 -10.12 -16.56 -3.08
C ALA A 62 -11.12 -17.73 -3.23
N VAL A 63 -11.47 -18.11 -4.46
CA VAL A 63 -12.37 -19.25 -4.72
C VAL A 63 -11.77 -20.57 -4.23
N LYS A 64 -10.49 -20.82 -4.54
CA LYS A 64 -9.76 -22.02 -4.08
C LYS A 64 -9.71 -22.07 -2.55
N ALA A 65 -9.36 -20.95 -1.91
CA ALA A 65 -9.31 -20.85 -0.44
C ALA A 65 -10.68 -21.12 0.20
N ALA A 66 -11.76 -20.57 -0.34
CA ALA A 66 -13.10 -20.78 0.18
C ALA A 66 -13.58 -22.23 0.04
N ARG A 67 -13.26 -22.90 -1.07
CA ARG A 67 -13.71 -24.26 -1.37
C ARG A 67 -12.90 -25.36 -0.72
N VAL A 68 -11.72 -25.07 -0.17
CA VAL A 68 -10.94 -26.05 0.60
C VAL A 68 -11.75 -26.57 1.79
N SER A 69 -12.64 -25.75 2.35
CA SER A 69 -13.61 -26.12 3.39
C SER A 69 -14.54 -27.27 2.99
N TYR A 70 -14.71 -27.51 1.69
CA TYR A 70 -15.55 -28.56 1.12
C TYR A 70 -14.76 -29.60 0.30
N GLY A 71 -13.43 -29.52 0.27
CA GLY A 71 -12.58 -30.40 -0.56
C GLY A 71 -12.80 -30.26 -2.06
N GLN A 72 -13.33 -29.11 -2.53
CA GLN A 72 -13.63 -28.85 -3.94
C GLN A 72 -12.66 -27.84 -4.55
N GLY A 73 -12.38 -27.97 -5.85
CA GLY A 73 -11.55 -27.02 -6.62
C GLY A 73 -12.36 -25.96 -7.37
N LEU A 74 -11.73 -25.35 -8.38
CA LEU A 74 -12.39 -24.46 -9.35
C LEU A 74 -13.51 -25.19 -10.11
N LYS A 75 -14.50 -24.45 -10.60
CA LYS A 75 -15.65 -25.01 -11.35
C LYS A 75 -15.71 -24.35 -12.72
N THR A 76 -16.66 -23.43 -12.92
CA THR A 76 -16.77 -22.62 -14.13
C THR A 76 -16.62 -21.15 -13.72
N PRO A 77 -16.13 -20.26 -14.61
CA PRO A 77 -15.97 -18.85 -14.29
C PRO A 77 -17.23 -18.20 -13.71
N GLU A 78 -18.42 -18.57 -14.20
CA GLU A 78 -19.70 -18.03 -13.72
C GLU A 78 -20.00 -18.48 -12.29
N ARG A 79 -19.77 -19.75 -11.97
CA ARG A 79 -19.96 -20.31 -10.62
C ARG A 79 -18.91 -19.79 -9.64
N ASP A 80 -17.71 -19.55 -10.12
CA ASP A 80 -16.57 -19.07 -9.33
C ASP A 80 -16.78 -17.58 -8.99
N LYS A 81 -17.19 -16.76 -9.97
CA LYS A 81 -17.64 -15.38 -9.75
C LYS A 81 -18.84 -15.32 -8.80
N ALA A 82 -19.86 -16.15 -9.00
CA ALA A 82 -21.04 -16.17 -8.11
C ALA A 82 -20.68 -16.50 -6.66
N LEU A 83 -19.68 -17.38 -6.44
CA LEU A 83 -19.17 -17.65 -5.09
C LEU A 83 -18.50 -16.42 -4.48
N ILE A 84 -17.68 -15.67 -5.23
CA ILE A 84 -17.08 -14.41 -4.73
C ILE A 84 -18.16 -13.41 -4.32
N MET A 85 -19.19 -13.23 -5.15
CA MET A 85 -20.33 -12.36 -4.83
C MET A 85 -21.02 -12.78 -3.52
N TYR A 86 -21.31 -14.08 -3.38
CA TYR A 86 -21.91 -14.64 -2.16
C TYR A 86 -21.03 -14.42 -0.92
N LEU A 87 -19.73 -14.68 -1.01
CA LEU A 87 -18.79 -14.50 0.10
C LEU A 87 -18.76 -13.04 0.56
N MET A 88 -18.73 -12.09 -0.38
CA MET A 88 -18.69 -10.66 -0.06
C MET A 88 -19.99 -10.20 0.60
N GLU A 89 -21.15 -10.57 0.03
CA GLU A 89 -22.47 -10.21 0.54
C GLU A 89 -22.71 -10.70 1.98
N HIS A 90 -22.13 -11.85 2.35
CA HIS A 90 -22.29 -12.45 3.67
C HIS A 90 -21.12 -12.14 4.63
N GLY A 91 -20.20 -11.25 4.25
CA GLY A 91 -19.05 -10.85 5.09
C GLY A 91 -18.04 -11.97 5.35
N HIS A 92 -17.97 -12.98 4.47
CA HIS A 92 -16.98 -14.05 4.51
C HIS A 92 -15.68 -13.61 3.87
N GLU A 93 -14.92 -12.77 4.58
CA GLU A 93 -13.80 -12.04 4.00
C GLU A 93 -12.44 -12.77 4.06
N THR A 94 -12.31 -13.82 4.87
CA THR A 94 -11.02 -14.52 5.05
C THR A 94 -10.43 -15.13 3.78
N PRO A 95 -11.21 -15.63 2.79
CA PRO A 95 -10.63 -16.12 1.54
C PRO A 95 -9.87 -15.04 0.75
N PHE A 96 -10.24 -13.76 0.89
CA PHE A 96 -9.56 -12.64 0.21
C PHE A 96 -8.20 -12.30 0.84
N GLU A 97 -7.86 -12.84 2.01
CA GLU A 97 -6.54 -12.66 2.62
C GLU A 97 -5.42 -13.39 1.84
N HIS A 98 -5.79 -14.34 0.97
CA HIS A 98 -4.86 -15.09 0.11
C HIS A 98 -4.48 -14.37 -1.19
N ILE A 99 -5.06 -13.20 -1.44
CA ILE A 99 -4.65 -12.30 -2.53
C ILE A 99 -3.79 -11.21 -1.90
N VAL A 100 -2.54 -11.08 -2.32
CA VAL A 100 -1.58 -10.15 -1.71
C VAL A 100 -0.96 -9.27 -2.78
N PHE A 101 -0.91 -7.97 -2.52
CA PHE A 101 -0.31 -6.95 -3.38
C PHE A 101 0.92 -6.38 -2.71
N THR A 102 1.95 -6.04 -3.49
CA THR A 102 3.04 -5.18 -3.07
C THR A 102 3.09 -3.94 -3.96
N PHE A 103 2.94 -2.77 -3.36
CA PHE A 103 3.01 -1.48 -4.04
C PHE A 103 4.32 -0.77 -3.74
N HIS A 104 4.83 0.00 -4.69
CA HIS A 104 5.81 1.05 -4.46
C HIS A 104 5.09 2.40 -4.52
N VAL A 105 5.17 3.17 -3.44
CA VAL A 105 4.43 4.42 -3.29
C VAL A 105 5.41 5.54 -3.02
N LYS A 106 5.28 6.64 -3.78
CA LYS A 106 5.92 7.92 -3.49
C LYS A 106 4.84 8.93 -3.12
N THR A 107 4.89 9.48 -1.90
CA THR A 107 3.85 10.36 -1.37
C THR A 107 4.40 11.33 -0.32
N PRO A 108 3.75 12.47 -0.03
CA PRO A 108 4.18 13.36 1.05
C PRO A 108 4.10 12.73 2.44
N LEU A 109 4.96 13.13 3.37
CA LEU A 109 4.98 12.58 4.75
C LEU A 109 3.63 12.71 5.45
N PHE A 110 2.88 13.81 5.26
CA PHE A 110 1.54 13.94 5.88
C PHE A 110 0.53 12.91 5.36
N VAL A 111 0.67 12.44 4.11
CA VAL A 111 -0.15 11.36 3.54
C VAL A 111 0.33 10.00 4.08
N ALA A 112 1.64 9.76 4.07
CA ALA A 112 2.24 8.53 4.60
C ALA A 112 1.85 8.27 6.06
N ARG A 113 1.82 9.32 6.90
CA ARG A 113 1.39 9.23 8.30
C ARG A 113 -0.05 8.74 8.48
N GLN A 114 -0.95 9.07 7.56
CA GLN A 114 -2.33 8.58 7.56
C GLN A 114 -2.43 7.16 7.04
N TRP A 115 -1.60 6.83 6.05
CA TRP A 115 -1.51 5.51 5.45
C TRP A 115 -1.00 4.47 6.44
N PHE A 116 0.07 4.78 7.20
CA PHE A 116 0.69 3.85 8.14
C PHE A 116 -0.17 3.55 9.38
N ARG A 117 -1.34 4.19 9.51
CA ARG A 117 -2.36 3.80 10.50
C ARG A 117 -3.06 2.49 10.15
N HIS A 118 -2.94 2.03 8.90
CA HIS A 118 -3.44 0.74 8.44
C HIS A 118 -2.48 -0.38 8.85
N ARG A 119 -2.63 -0.84 10.10
CA ARG A 119 -1.74 -1.80 10.77
C ARG A 119 -1.66 -3.18 10.12
N ILE A 120 -2.68 -3.58 9.36
CA ILE A 120 -2.72 -4.86 8.67
C ILE A 120 -2.09 -4.68 7.29
N GLY A 121 -0.77 -4.66 7.28
CA GLY A 121 0.08 -4.46 6.10
C GLY A 121 1.53 -4.38 6.54
N SER A 122 2.45 -4.60 5.61
CA SER A 122 3.89 -4.48 5.84
C SER A 122 4.42 -3.26 5.11
N PHE A 123 5.23 -2.46 5.80
CA PHE A 123 5.80 -1.23 5.26
C PHE A 123 7.32 -1.25 5.36
N ASN A 124 7.98 -0.74 4.33
CA ASN A 124 9.41 -0.42 4.38
C ASN A 124 9.63 0.93 3.69
N GLU A 125 10.00 1.94 4.48
CA GLU A 125 10.12 3.33 4.05
C GLU A 125 11.60 3.74 3.92
N ILE A 126 11.89 4.60 2.96
CA ILE A 126 13.20 5.24 2.86
C ILE A 126 13.52 6.01 4.15
N SER A 127 14.65 5.68 4.76
CA SER A 127 15.06 6.36 6.00
C SER A 127 15.91 7.58 5.71
N GLN A 128 15.37 8.75 6.01
CA GLN A 128 16.11 10.03 5.96
C GLN A 128 17.23 10.14 7.04
N ARG A 129 17.45 9.10 7.85
CA ARG A 129 18.64 8.99 8.73
C ARG A 129 19.89 8.62 7.94
N TYR A 130 19.70 7.81 6.90
CA TYR A 130 20.78 7.24 6.11
C TYR A 130 20.89 7.90 4.73
N THR A 131 19.77 8.38 4.19
CA THR A 131 19.70 9.01 2.87
C THR A 131 19.53 10.52 3.00
N GLU A 132 20.37 11.27 2.29
CA GLU A 132 20.21 12.72 2.12
C GLU A 132 19.02 13.03 1.19
N ILE A 133 18.20 13.99 1.58
CA ILE A 133 17.05 14.44 0.80
C ILE A 133 17.56 15.37 -0.29
N LYS A 134 17.30 15.02 -1.55
CA LYS A 134 17.67 15.82 -2.71
C LYS A 134 16.71 17.00 -2.87
N GLU A 135 17.21 18.08 -3.48
CA GLU A 135 16.48 19.31 -3.77
C GLU A 135 15.17 19.01 -4.52
N GLU A 136 14.08 19.69 -4.11
CA GLU A 136 12.77 19.77 -4.79
C GLU A 136 11.73 18.65 -4.56
N GLU A 137 11.95 17.74 -3.62
CA GLU A 137 10.95 16.71 -3.28
C GLU A 137 9.88 17.19 -2.27
N PHE A 138 9.27 18.37 -2.49
CA PHE A 138 8.13 18.86 -1.67
C PHE A 138 6.82 18.88 -2.47
N TYR A 139 5.71 18.58 -1.81
CA TYR A 139 4.37 18.70 -2.39
C TYR A 139 3.93 20.15 -2.53
N ILE A 140 3.67 20.56 -3.77
CA ILE A 140 2.99 21.81 -4.10
C ILE A 140 1.56 21.46 -4.57
N PRO A 141 0.51 22.03 -3.96
CA PRO A 141 -0.85 21.67 -4.28
C PRO A 141 -1.28 22.18 -5.66
N SER A 142 -2.07 21.37 -6.38
CA SER A 142 -2.66 21.69 -7.69
C SER A 142 -4.10 22.21 -7.57
N ASN A 143 -4.66 22.22 -6.37
CA ASN A 143 -5.97 22.78 -6.05
C ASN A 143 -5.90 23.43 -4.67
N ILE A 144 -6.97 24.13 -4.28
CA ILE A 144 -7.10 24.67 -2.94
C ILE A 144 -8.41 24.23 -2.32
N ARG A 145 -8.36 23.90 -1.03
CA ARG A 145 -9.53 23.55 -0.24
C ARG A 145 -9.64 24.50 0.94
N VAL A 146 -10.87 24.91 1.24
CA VAL A 146 -11.19 25.74 2.40
C VAL A 146 -12.14 24.96 3.31
N ASN A 147 -12.02 25.18 4.61
CA ASN A 147 -12.93 24.57 5.57
C ASN A 147 -14.34 25.13 5.39
N VAL A 148 -15.33 24.25 5.51
CA VAL A 148 -16.74 24.66 5.55
C VAL A 148 -16.98 25.35 6.89
N PRO A 149 -17.54 26.58 6.91
CA PRO A 149 -17.74 27.32 8.17
C PRO A 149 -18.57 26.54 9.21
N GLU A 150 -19.57 25.79 8.75
CA GLU A 150 -20.52 25.02 9.56
C GLU A 150 -19.96 23.66 10.01
N ASP A 151 -18.94 23.13 9.33
CA ASP A 151 -18.25 21.89 9.68
C ASP A 151 -16.75 22.02 9.42
N ARG A 152 -16.02 22.35 10.48
CA ARG A 152 -14.57 22.56 10.43
C ARG A 152 -13.77 21.29 10.14
N GLN A 153 -14.39 20.10 10.19
CA GLN A 153 -13.75 18.85 9.81
C GLN A 153 -13.88 18.58 8.31
N LYS A 154 -14.76 19.33 7.62
CA LYS A 154 -14.98 19.22 6.19
C LYS A 154 -14.27 20.36 5.46
N ALA A 155 -13.48 20.00 4.45
CA ALA A 155 -12.90 20.95 3.51
C ALA A 155 -13.51 20.74 2.11
N VAL A 156 -13.80 21.82 1.41
CA VAL A 156 -14.33 21.79 0.03
C VAL A 156 -13.32 22.42 -0.91
N GLN A 157 -13.17 21.83 -2.09
CA GLN A 157 -12.36 22.43 -3.14
C GLN A 157 -13.06 23.67 -3.68
N ILE A 158 -12.30 24.72 -3.95
CA ILE A 158 -12.79 25.94 -4.59
C ILE A 158 -11.96 26.24 -5.84
N GLU A 159 -12.57 26.93 -6.80
CA GLU A 159 -11.90 27.41 -8.01
C GLU A 159 -11.50 28.88 -7.79
N ASP A 160 -10.32 29.09 -7.20
CA ASP A 160 -9.73 30.41 -7.01
C ASP A 160 -8.24 30.36 -7.35
N GLU A 161 -7.93 30.62 -8.63
CA GLU A 161 -6.57 30.56 -9.16
C GLU A 161 -5.65 31.61 -8.50
N GLN A 162 -6.18 32.79 -8.18
CA GLN A 162 -5.39 33.84 -7.53
C GLN A 162 -5.00 33.44 -6.11
N LEU A 163 -5.90 32.81 -5.37
CA LEU A 163 -5.62 32.31 -4.05
C LEU A 163 -4.68 31.10 -4.10
N LEU A 164 -4.90 30.18 -5.04
CA LEU A 164 -4.02 29.03 -5.26
C LEU A 164 -2.57 29.50 -5.52
N GLU A 165 -2.37 30.44 -6.43
CA GLU A 165 -1.04 30.97 -6.74
C GLU A 165 -0.39 31.67 -5.53
N LYS A 166 -1.16 32.46 -4.77
CA LYS A 166 -0.66 33.07 -3.52
C LYS A 166 -0.25 32.02 -2.48
N VAL A 167 -1.00 30.92 -2.37
CA VAL A 167 -0.68 29.82 -1.45
C VAL A 167 0.58 29.10 -1.92
N ARG A 168 0.67 28.76 -3.22
CA ARG A 168 1.85 28.12 -3.81
C ARG A 168 3.11 28.94 -3.60
N SER A 169 3.09 30.23 -3.95
CA SER A 169 4.23 31.13 -3.75
C SER A 169 4.68 31.21 -2.28
N LYS A 170 3.74 31.23 -1.33
CA LYS A 170 4.08 31.20 0.10
C LYS A 170 4.69 29.86 0.55
N MET A 171 4.15 28.74 0.05
CA MET A 171 4.67 27.40 0.34
C MET A 171 6.06 27.20 -0.24
N GLU A 172 6.26 27.58 -1.50
CA GLU A 172 7.55 27.48 -2.19
C GLU A 172 8.63 28.26 -1.44
N GLY A 173 8.35 29.52 -1.04
CA GLY A 173 9.32 30.33 -0.29
C GLY A 173 9.74 29.72 1.05
N ILE A 174 8.82 29.11 1.81
CA ILE A 174 9.19 28.45 3.08
C ILE A 174 9.90 27.11 2.85
N PHE A 175 9.58 26.40 1.77
CA PHE A 175 10.23 25.13 1.43
C PHE A 175 11.66 25.36 0.96
N GLU A 176 11.90 26.39 0.15
CA GLU A 176 13.24 26.80 -0.26
C GLU A 176 14.10 27.17 0.97
N GLU A 177 13.57 28.00 1.86
CA GLU A 177 14.29 28.40 3.08
C GLU A 177 14.56 27.21 4.01
N SER A 178 13.56 26.35 4.23
CA SER A 178 13.72 25.13 5.04
C SER A 178 14.79 24.20 4.46
N TYR A 179 14.83 24.05 3.14
CA TYR A 179 15.83 23.24 2.47
C TYR A 179 17.24 23.85 2.59
N ARG A 180 17.36 25.17 2.43
CA ARG A 180 18.61 25.90 2.63
C ARG A 180 19.15 25.69 4.05
N VAL A 181 18.32 25.85 5.07
CA VAL A 181 18.69 25.59 6.47
C VAL A 181 19.11 24.13 6.67
N TYR A 182 18.40 23.18 6.05
CA TYR A 182 18.79 21.76 6.11
C TYR A 182 20.20 21.53 5.55
N LYS A 183 20.54 22.14 4.40
CA LYS A 183 21.89 22.07 3.80
C LYS A 183 22.94 22.74 4.67
N ASP A 184 22.66 23.93 5.18
CA ASP A 184 23.56 24.66 6.09
C ASP A 184 23.90 23.80 7.33
N LEU A 185 22.91 23.11 7.92
CA LEU A 185 23.13 22.21 9.06
C LEU A 185 24.03 21.02 8.68
N LEU A 186 23.83 20.42 7.50
CA LEU A 186 24.70 19.33 7.02
C LEU A 186 26.14 19.80 6.80
N ASP A 187 26.32 21.00 6.23
CA ASP A 187 27.64 21.58 5.97
C ASP A 187 28.36 21.95 7.28
N MET A 188 27.62 22.24 8.35
CA MET A 188 28.14 22.36 9.72
C MET A 188 28.50 21.02 10.39
N GLY A 189 28.28 19.88 9.72
CA GLY A 189 28.54 18.55 10.25
C GLY A 189 27.45 18.00 11.18
N VAL A 190 26.26 18.60 11.20
CA VAL A 190 25.12 18.10 11.98
C VAL A 190 24.66 16.75 11.41
N ALA A 191 24.40 15.79 12.29
CA ALA A 191 23.91 14.48 11.89
C ALA A 191 22.58 14.58 11.11
N ARG A 192 22.43 13.81 10.03
CA ARG A 192 21.24 13.81 9.16
C ARG A 192 19.93 13.62 9.92
N GLU A 193 19.94 12.79 10.96
CA GLU A 193 18.74 12.50 11.75
C GLU A 193 18.20 13.72 12.53
N LEU A 194 19.09 14.65 12.87
CA LEU A 194 18.78 15.93 13.50
C LEU A 194 18.54 17.02 12.44
N ALA A 195 19.39 17.12 11.41
CA ALA A 195 19.29 18.15 10.38
C ALA A 195 17.91 18.15 9.70
N ARG A 196 17.38 16.97 9.35
CA ARG A 196 16.07 16.82 8.68
C ARG A 196 14.86 17.32 9.48
N VAL A 197 14.99 17.59 10.78
CA VAL A 197 13.87 18.04 11.63
C VAL A 197 13.31 19.39 11.16
N VAL A 198 14.11 20.18 10.44
CA VAL A 198 13.67 21.46 9.87
C VAL A 198 12.77 21.30 8.64
N LEU A 199 12.72 20.10 8.04
CA LEU A 199 12.01 19.85 6.80
C LEU A 199 10.49 19.70 7.04
N PRO A 200 9.65 20.25 6.15
CA PRO A 200 8.20 20.25 6.32
C PRO A 200 7.59 18.86 6.12
N LEU A 201 6.37 18.67 6.63
CA LEU A 201 5.56 17.47 6.37
C LEU A 201 5.20 17.28 4.88
N ALA A 202 5.37 18.32 4.06
CA ALA A 202 5.19 18.27 2.62
C ALA A 202 6.31 17.52 1.88
N THR A 203 7.41 17.17 2.57
CA THR A 203 8.51 16.37 2.00
C THR A 203 7.98 15.02 1.50
N TYR A 204 8.32 14.64 0.28
CA TYR A 204 8.03 13.32 -0.25
C TYR A 204 8.88 12.25 0.41
N THR A 205 8.26 11.10 0.57
CA THR A 205 8.89 9.86 1.01
C THR A 205 8.50 8.75 0.04
N GLN A 206 9.22 7.64 0.11
CA GLN A 206 8.95 6.45 -0.68
C GLN A 206 8.90 5.23 0.22
N PHE A 207 7.93 4.36 -0.01
CA PHE A 207 7.83 3.10 0.72
C PHE A 207 7.28 1.97 -0.14
N TYR A 208 7.67 0.75 0.22
CA TYR A 208 6.95 -0.45 -0.18
C TYR A 208 5.81 -0.71 0.79
N TRP A 209 4.65 -1.07 0.25
CA TRP A 209 3.48 -1.48 1.02
C TRP A 209 2.96 -2.83 0.52
N THR A 210 3.10 -3.86 1.35
CA THR A 210 2.53 -5.18 1.07
C THR A 210 1.27 -5.39 1.89
N VAL A 211 0.17 -5.74 1.23
CA VAL A 211 -1.18 -5.80 1.83
C VAL A 211 -2.03 -6.86 1.15
N ASN A 212 -2.85 -7.58 1.92
CA ASN A 212 -3.83 -8.52 1.35
C ASN A 212 -5.12 -7.82 0.90
N ALA A 213 -5.91 -8.46 0.03
CA ALA A 213 -7.11 -7.84 -0.54
C ALA A 213 -8.14 -7.46 0.54
N ARG A 214 -8.26 -8.23 1.62
CA ARG A 214 -9.15 -7.89 2.74
C ARG A 214 -8.78 -6.55 3.38
N SER A 215 -7.52 -6.37 3.75
CA SER A 215 -7.04 -5.11 4.33
C SER A 215 -7.02 -3.98 3.29
N LEU A 216 -6.78 -4.29 2.02
CA LEU A 216 -6.89 -3.34 0.91
C LEU A 216 -8.31 -2.79 0.79
N MET A 217 -9.33 -3.65 0.84
CA MET A 217 -10.74 -3.24 0.84
C MET A 217 -11.08 -2.36 2.06
N ASN A 218 -10.54 -2.69 3.24
CA ASN A 218 -10.66 -1.81 4.41
C ASN A 218 -9.97 -0.44 4.19
N PHE A 219 -8.79 -0.43 3.57
CA PHE A 219 -8.10 0.81 3.19
C PHE A 219 -8.95 1.66 2.26
N LEU A 220 -9.50 1.05 1.19
CA LEU A 220 -10.35 1.74 0.21
C LEU A 220 -11.61 2.32 0.86
N SER A 221 -12.32 1.55 1.70
CA SER A 221 -13.50 2.02 2.44
C SER A 221 -13.23 3.21 3.38
N LEU A 222 -11.98 3.44 3.79
CA LEU A 222 -11.60 4.55 4.68
C LEU A 222 -10.88 5.70 3.98
N ARG A 223 -10.40 5.50 2.75
CA ARG A 223 -9.48 6.41 2.05
C ARG A 223 -9.98 6.84 0.69
N ALA A 224 -10.71 6.00 -0.04
CA ALA A 224 -11.57 6.42 -1.12
C ALA A 224 -12.93 6.81 -0.49
N ASP A 225 -12.95 7.89 0.28
CA ASP A 225 -14.14 8.41 0.96
C ASP A 225 -13.98 9.93 1.10
N SER A 226 -15.07 10.68 0.88
CA SER A 226 -15.06 12.15 0.84
C SER A 226 -14.61 12.81 2.15
N HIS A 227 -14.70 12.12 3.29
CA HIS A 227 -14.21 12.58 4.60
C HIS A 227 -12.71 12.39 4.78
N ALA A 228 -12.07 11.53 3.97
CA ALA A 228 -10.62 11.42 3.97
C ALA A 228 -9.98 12.71 3.43
N GLN A 229 -8.69 12.91 3.71
CA GLN A 229 -7.97 14.02 3.12
C GLN A 229 -7.84 13.81 1.60
N TRP A 230 -8.03 14.87 0.80
CA TRP A 230 -8.08 14.77 -0.67
C TRP A 230 -6.83 14.12 -1.25
N GLU A 231 -5.65 14.45 -0.72
CA GLU A 231 -4.42 13.85 -1.21
C GLU A 231 -4.42 12.33 -1.06
N ILE A 232 -4.81 11.76 0.10
CA ILE A 232 -4.85 10.30 0.25
C ILE A 232 -5.99 9.65 -0.55
N GLN A 233 -7.08 10.39 -0.84
CA GLN A 233 -8.13 9.93 -1.76
C GLN A 233 -7.54 9.66 -3.15
N GLN A 234 -6.68 10.53 -3.67
CA GLN A 234 -6.08 10.34 -5.00
C GLN A 234 -5.25 9.04 -5.08
N TYR A 235 -4.53 8.71 -4.00
CA TYR A 235 -3.81 7.43 -3.91
C TYR A 235 -4.77 6.24 -3.81
N ALA A 236 -5.84 6.37 -3.02
CA ALA A 236 -6.83 5.30 -2.87
C ALA A 236 -7.57 5.00 -4.18
N LEU A 237 -7.94 6.03 -4.96
CA LEU A 237 -8.57 5.87 -6.28
C LEU A 237 -7.62 5.17 -7.26
N ALA A 238 -6.35 5.56 -7.32
CA ALA A 238 -5.36 4.88 -8.16
C ALA A 238 -5.15 3.42 -7.77
N ILE A 239 -5.20 3.11 -6.48
CA ILE A 239 -5.13 1.73 -5.97
C ILE A 239 -6.39 0.95 -6.31
N ALA A 240 -7.57 1.57 -6.23
CA ALA A 240 -8.84 0.96 -6.61
C ALA A 240 -8.82 0.57 -8.10
N GLU A 241 -8.33 1.45 -8.99
CA GLU A 241 -8.17 1.12 -10.41
C GLU A 241 -7.22 -0.08 -10.64
N ILE A 242 -6.13 -0.17 -9.87
CA ILE A 242 -5.21 -1.32 -9.96
C ILE A 242 -5.92 -2.59 -9.45
N PHE A 243 -6.68 -2.49 -8.36
CA PHE A 243 -7.43 -3.60 -7.79
C PHE A 243 -8.52 -4.10 -8.74
N GLU A 244 -9.27 -3.20 -9.39
CA GLU A 244 -10.25 -3.52 -10.42
C GLU A 244 -9.63 -4.30 -11.59
N LYS A 245 -8.46 -3.85 -12.07
CA LYS A 245 -7.77 -4.50 -13.20
C LYS A 245 -7.22 -5.89 -12.86
N THR A 246 -6.86 -6.12 -11.60
CA THR A 246 -6.15 -7.34 -11.17
C THR A 246 -7.06 -8.38 -10.53
N CYS A 247 -8.16 -7.95 -9.90
CA CYS A 247 -9.19 -8.79 -9.27
C CYS A 247 -10.60 -8.26 -9.61
N PRO A 248 -11.00 -8.26 -10.90
CA PRO A 248 -12.26 -7.63 -11.32
C PRO A 248 -13.49 -8.21 -10.62
N TRP A 249 -13.54 -9.52 -10.33
CA TRP A 249 -14.70 -10.12 -9.67
C TRP A 249 -14.78 -9.73 -8.20
N THR A 250 -13.65 -9.73 -7.51
CA THR A 250 -13.57 -9.30 -6.11
C THR A 250 -13.86 -7.81 -5.99
N TYR A 251 -13.34 -6.97 -6.89
CA TYR A 251 -13.61 -5.54 -6.93
C TYR A 251 -15.10 -5.24 -7.14
N GLU A 252 -15.73 -5.86 -8.14
CA GLU A 252 -17.17 -5.69 -8.41
C GLU A 252 -18.02 -6.11 -7.19
N ALA A 253 -17.69 -7.25 -6.57
CA ALA A 253 -18.38 -7.71 -5.37
C ALA A 253 -18.20 -6.72 -4.20
N PHE A 254 -16.97 -6.24 -4.00
CA PHE A 254 -16.64 -5.28 -2.96
C PHE A 254 -17.45 -4.00 -3.09
N VAL A 255 -17.40 -3.34 -4.25
CA VAL A 255 -18.13 -2.09 -4.52
C VAL A 255 -19.64 -2.29 -4.31
N LYS A 256 -20.17 -3.43 -4.76
CA LYS A 256 -21.62 -3.71 -4.68
C LYS A 256 -22.11 -3.99 -3.26
N TYR A 257 -21.34 -4.69 -2.43
CA TYR A 257 -21.86 -5.28 -1.18
C TYR A 257 -21.14 -4.84 0.10
N ALA A 258 -19.87 -4.43 0.04
CA ALA A 258 -19.03 -4.27 1.23
C ALA A 258 -18.31 -2.91 1.32
N TYR A 259 -18.24 -2.15 0.22
CA TYR A 259 -17.67 -0.81 0.21
C TYR A 259 -18.52 0.15 1.05
N ARG A 260 -17.85 0.94 1.89
CA ARG A 260 -18.49 1.86 2.85
C ARG A 260 -18.21 3.34 2.59
N GLY A 261 -17.43 3.65 1.56
CA GLY A 261 -17.17 5.03 1.14
C GLY A 261 -18.17 5.51 0.09
N ASP A 262 -17.88 6.65 -0.53
CA ASP A 262 -18.77 7.35 -1.47
C ASP A 262 -18.10 7.78 -2.79
N MET A 263 -16.92 7.21 -3.11
CA MET A 263 -16.09 7.61 -4.26
C MET A 263 -15.85 6.50 -5.31
N LEU A 264 -16.18 5.23 -5.03
CA LEU A 264 -15.98 4.08 -5.92
C LEU A 264 -17.31 3.56 -6.50
#